data_AF-A0A3Q3GB70-F1
#
_entry.id   AF-A0A3Q3GB70-F1
#
_cell.length_a   1.000
_cell.length_b   1.000
_cell.length_c   1.000
_cell.angle_alpha   90.00
_cell.angle_beta   90.00
_cell.angle_gamma   90.00
#
_symmetry.space_group_name_H-M   'P 1'
#
loop_
_entity.id
_entity.type
_entity.pdbx_description
1 polymer ?
#
loop_
_entity_poly.entity_id
_entity_poly.type
_entity_poly.pdbx_seq_one_letter_code
_entity_poly.pdbx_strand_id
1 'polypeptide(L)'
;LGGHAEDRAAALAQEQQSSLTDVTQMWIKYAKTFAIILPIYVLGYFEFSFSWVLIGLAMLFYWRKNHGTKDYRINRALAFLDHEEKVVRQSVPTAELPPWVHYPDVERVEWLNKTVKQMWPFICQFVDKLFRDTIEPAVQGANPHLSSFCFTKIDMGDKPLRVNGVKVYTENVDKRQVIMDLQVSFVGNTEIDVDIKKYYCRAGIKSIQLHGTMRVVMEPLLGDMPLIGALSVFFLKKPVSTLTFDLFL
;
A
#
# COMPACT_ATOMS: atom_id res chain seq x y z
N LEU A 1 -22.35 44.73 -56.06
CA LEU A 1 -23.62 44.91 -55.32
C LEU A 1 -23.94 43.76 -54.34
N GLY A 2 -23.19 42.63 -54.32
CA GLY A 2 -23.49 41.47 -53.45
C GLY A 2 -22.96 41.52 -52.00
N GLY A 3 -21.79 42.10 -51.75
CA GLY A 3 -21.18 42.05 -50.41
C GLY A 3 -21.92 42.82 -49.31
N HIS A 4 -22.61 43.90 -49.67
CA HIS A 4 -23.29 44.76 -48.70
C HIS A 4 -24.56 44.15 -48.09
N ALA A 5 -25.13 43.12 -48.73
CA ALA A 5 -26.32 42.42 -48.26
C ALA A 5 -25.98 41.27 -47.29
N GLU A 6 -24.84 40.60 -47.51
CA GLU A 6 -24.37 39.50 -46.66
C GLU A 6 -23.90 40.00 -45.28
N ASP A 7 -23.18 41.12 -45.25
CA ASP A 7 -22.73 41.76 -44.00
C ASP A 7 -23.91 42.25 -43.13
N ARG A 8 -25.01 42.70 -43.77
CA ARG A 8 -26.24 43.10 -43.09
C ARG A 8 -26.99 41.90 -42.52
N ALA A 9 -27.01 40.77 -43.22
CA ALA A 9 -27.66 39.55 -42.73
C ALA A 9 -26.89 38.95 -41.54
N ALA A 10 -25.55 38.98 -41.59
CA ALA A 10 -24.70 38.53 -40.48
C ALA A 10 -24.86 39.41 -39.23
N ALA A 11 -24.92 40.74 -39.40
CA ALA A 11 -25.13 41.67 -38.28
C ALA A 11 -26.51 41.47 -37.60
N LEU A 12 -27.58 41.26 -38.38
CA LEU A 12 -28.92 40.99 -37.85
C LEU A 12 -28.99 39.65 -37.11
N ALA A 13 -28.30 38.63 -37.61
CA ALA A 13 -28.22 37.33 -36.94
C ALA A 13 -27.45 37.40 -35.61
N GLN A 14 -26.35 38.18 -35.55
CA GLN A 14 -25.59 38.39 -34.32
C GLN A 14 -26.37 39.19 -33.27
N GLU A 15 -27.13 40.20 -33.69
CA GLU A 15 -27.97 41.02 -32.82
C GLU A 15 -29.15 40.19 -32.24
N GLN A 16 -29.72 39.30 -33.05
CA GLN A 16 -30.79 38.39 -32.62
C GLN A 16 -30.29 37.27 -31.70
N GLN A 17 -29.07 36.77 -31.90
CA GLN A 17 -28.44 35.76 -31.02
C GLN A 17 -28.10 36.35 -29.64
N SER A 18 -27.59 37.59 -29.63
CA SER A 18 -27.19 38.29 -28.39
C SER A 18 -28.40 38.65 -27.51
N SER A 19 -29.49 39.11 -28.11
CA SER A 19 -30.73 39.45 -27.39
C SER A 19 -31.41 38.23 -26.75
N LEU A 20 -31.41 37.07 -27.43
CA LEU A 20 -31.97 35.83 -26.88
C LEU A 20 -31.20 35.35 -25.64
N THR A 21 -29.87 35.44 -25.65
CA THR A 21 -29.03 35.05 -24.51
C THR A 21 -29.20 35.98 -23.31
N ASP A 22 -29.42 37.27 -23.54
CA ASP A 22 -29.61 38.25 -22.47
C ASP A 22 -30.97 38.03 -21.78
N VAL A 23 -32.01 37.76 -22.56
CA VAL A 23 -33.35 37.42 -22.03
C VAL A 23 -33.30 36.15 -21.18
N THR A 24 -32.56 35.11 -21.58
CA THR A 24 -32.46 33.87 -20.79
C THR A 24 -31.76 34.09 -19.45
N GLN A 25 -30.70 34.91 -19.42
CA GLN A 25 -29.99 35.25 -18.19
C GLN A 25 -30.85 36.06 -17.22
N MET A 26 -31.71 36.94 -17.73
CA MET A 26 -32.67 37.66 -16.89
C MET A 26 -33.66 36.69 -16.22
N TRP A 27 -34.25 35.76 -16.97
CA TRP A 27 -35.21 34.78 -16.42
C TRP A 27 -34.59 33.90 -15.32
N ILE A 28 -33.33 33.47 -15.48
CA ILE A 28 -32.62 32.65 -14.47
C ILE A 28 -32.40 33.44 -13.17
N LYS A 29 -32.04 34.73 -13.27
CA LYS A 29 -31.88 35.59 -12.08
C LYS A 29 -33.21 35.77 -11.35
N TYR A 30 -34.32 35.98 -12.07
CA TYR A 30 -35.64 36.08 -11.46
C TYR A 30 -36.07 34.77 -10.78
N ALA A 31 -35.84 33.62 -11.40
CA ALA A 31 -36.16 32.32 -10.82
C ALA A 31 -35.39 32.07 -9.51
N LYS A 32 -34.10 32.43 -9.46
CA LYS A 32 -33.26 32.27 -8.27
C LYS A 32 -33.71 33.18 -7.13
N THR A 33 -34.06 34.43 -7.42
CA THR A 33 -34.61 35.36 -6.42
C THR A 33 -35.98 34.89 -5.92
N PHE A 34 -36.84 34.37 -6.80
CA PHE A 34 -38.14 33.82 -6.44
C PHE A 34 -38.02 32.60 -5.51
N ALA A 35 -37.09 31.69 -5.78
CA ALA A 35 -36.84 30.51 -4.95
C ALA A 35 -36.39 30.86 -3.52
N ILE A 36 -35.75 32.01 -3.32
CA ILE A 36 -35.32 32.49 -2.00
C ILE A 36 -36.45 33.22 -1.27
N ILE A 37 -37.28 33.98 -1.99
CA ILE A 37 -38.37 34.75 -1.40
C ILE A 37 -39.57 33.86 -1.06
N LEU A 38 -39.83 32.81 -1.84
CA LEU A 38 -40.95 31.89 -1.64
C LEU A 38 -41.00 31.26 -0.23
N PRO A 39 -39.92 30.68 0.33
CA PRO A 39 -39.97 30.12 1.69
C PRO A 39 -40.18 31.20 2.76
N ILE A 40 -39.68 32.42 2.56
CA ILE A 40 -39.87 33.56 3.48
C ILE A 40 -41.34 34.02 3.45
N TYR A 41 -41.93 34.08 2.25
CA TYR A 41 -43.33 34.45 2.05
C TYR A 41 -44.27 33.37 2.58
N VAL A 42 -43.96 32.09 2.37
CA VAL A 42 -44.68 30.95 2.95
C VAL A 42 -44.60 30.98 4.48
N LEU A 43 -43.44 31.34 5.06
CA LEU A 43 -43.30 31.50 6.52
C LEU A 43 -44.19 32.63 7.07
N GLY A 44 -44.30 33.74 6.34
CA GLY A 44 -45.15 34.88 6.71
C GLY A 44 -46.64 34.61 6.48
N TYR A 45 -46.99 33.85 5.44
CA TYR A 45 -48.37 33.52 5.07
C TYR A 45 -49.03 32.53 6.03
N PHE A 46 -48.25 31.67 6.70
CA PHE A 46 -48.80 30.58 7.49
C PHE A 46 -49.15 30.92 8.95
N GLU A 47 -49.00 32.17 9.41
CA GLU A 47 -49.31 32.63 10.78
C GLU A 47 -49.09 31.55 11.85
N PHE A 48 -47.91 30.90 11.81
CA PHE A 48 -47.64 29.72 12.64
C PHE A 48 -47.77 30.09 14.12
N SER A 49 -48.83 29.61 14.77
CA SER A 49 -49.06 29.84 16.19
C SER A 49 -47.85 29.36 17.01
N PHE A 50 -47.41 30.16 17.98
CA PHE A 50 -46.27 29.90 18.89
C PHE A 50 -46.24 28.47 19.45
N SER A 51 -47.41 27.82 19.53
CA SER A 51 -47.62 26.43 19.90
C SER A 51 -46.75 25.42 19.14
N TRP A 52 -46.52 25.58 17.83
CA TRP A 52 -45.68 24.64 17.06
C TRP A 52 -44.18 24.79 17.36
N VAL A 53 -43.73 26.02 17.60
CA VAL A 53 -42.36 26.30 18.05
C VAL A 53 -42.15 25.71 19.44
N LEU A 54 -43.14 25.84 20.33
CA LEU A 54 -43.14 25.25 21.67
C LEU A 54 -43.14 23.72 21.63
N ILE A 55 -43.92 23.09 20.74
CA ILE A 55 -43.92 21.64 20.54
C ILE A 55 -42.57 21.16 20.01
N GLY A 56 -41.99 21.86 19.03
CA GLY A 56 -40.65 21.57 18.51
C GLY A 56 -39.57 21.72 19.58
N LEU A 57 -39.64 22.78 20.40
CA LEU A 57 -38.71 23.00 21.50
C LEU A 57 -38.86 21.93 22.59
N ALA A 58 -40.08 21.55 22.96
CA ALA A 58 -40.37 20.50 23.93
C ALA A 58 -39.89 19.13 23.43
N MET A 59 -40.09 18.84 22.14
CA MET A 59 -39.59 17.63 21.49
C MET A 59 -38.05 17.61 21.46
N LEU A 60 -37.40 18.73 21.15
CA LEU A 60 -35.95 18.88 21.23
C LEU A 60 -35.42 18.73 22.65
N PHE A 61 -36.12 19.27 23.65
CA PHE A 61 -35.72 19.18 25.05
C PHE A 61 -35.89 17.75 25.58
N TYR A 62 -36.97 17.08 25.20
CA TYR A 62 -37.21 15.66 25.50
C TYR A 62 -36.16 14.78 24.85
N TRP A 63 -35.82 15.04 23.59
CA TRP A 63 -34.76 14.33 22.88
C TRP A 63 -33.39 14.61 23.51
N ARG A 64 -33.03 15.86 23.82
CA ARG A 64 -31.79 16.21 24.54
C ARG A 64 -31.69 15.56 25.92
N LYS A 65 -32.80 15.51 26.68
CA LYS A 65 -32.82 14.99 28.05
C LYS A 65 -32.76 13.46 28.08
N ASN A 66 -33.36 12.77 27.11
CA ASN A 66 -33.40 11.31 27.06
C ASN A 66 -32.29 10.68 26.19
N HIS A 67 -31.68 11.42 25.25
CA HIS A 67 -30.51 10.98 24.47
C HIS A 67 -29.17 11.59 24.91
N GLY A 68 -29.16 12.49 25.90
CA GLY A 68 -27.98 13.21 26.38
C GLY A 68 -26.84 12.34 26.94
N THR A 69 -27.02 11.04 27.11
CA THR A 69 -25.96 10.10 27.52
C THR A 69 -25.22 9.50 26.33
N LYS A 70 -25.75 9.58 25.09
CA LYS A 70 -25.12 9.00 23.90
C LYS A 70 -24.18 9.99 23.18
N ASP A 71 -24.42 11.29 23.28
CA ASP A 71 -23.59 12.30 22.59
C ASP A 71 -22.24 12.56 23.26
N TYR A 72 -22.11 12.31 24.57
CA TYR A 72 -20.82 12.45 25.26
C TYR A 72 -19.81 11.37 24.83
N ARG A 73 -20.27 10.17 24.44
CA ARG A 73 -19.40 9.09 23.95
C ARG A 73 -18.94 9.31 22.51
N ILE A 74 -19.81 9.87 21.67
CA ILE A 74 -19.48 10.15 20.26
C ILE A 74 -18.60 11.40 20.16
N ASN A 75 -18.87 12.46 20.92
CA ASN A 75 -17.95 13.62 20.96
C ASN A 75 -16.63 13.27 21.64
N ARG A 76 -16.61 12.41 22.66
CA ARG A 76 -15.33 11.94 23.23
C ARG A 76 -14.59 11.02 22.27
N ALA A 77 -15.27 10.17 21.51
CA ALA A 77 -14.65 9.34 20.48
C ALA A 77 -14.16 10.17 19.28
N LEU A 78 -14.90 11.19 18.83
CA LEU A 78 -14.47 12.13 17.80
C LEU A 78 -13.32 13.03 18.26
N ALA A 79 -13.34 13.48 19.51
CA ALA A 79 -12.22 14.20 20.11
C ALA A 79 -11.02 13.28 20.34
N PHE A 80 -11.22 11.99 20.66
CA PHE A 80 -10.14 11.00 20.71
C PHE A 80 -9.56 10.75 19.31
N LEU A 81 -10.40 10.63 18.29
CA LEU A 81 -9.98 10.43 16.89
C LEU A 81 -9.28 11.67 16.32
N ASP A 82 -9.72 12.90 16.60
CA ASP A 82 -9.05 14.12 16.15
C ASP A 82 -7.73 14.36 16.92
N HIS A 83 -7.68 13.97 18.19
CA HIS A 83 -6.46 14.07 18.99
C HIS A 83 -5.46 12.96 18.66
N GLU A 84 -5.90 11.74 18.35
CA GLU A 84 -5.07 10.71 17.73
C GLU A 84 -4.63 11.14 16.33
N GLU A 85 -5.47 11.71 15.48
CA GLU A 85 -5.07 12.11 14.12
C GLU A 85 -4.02 13.23 14.13
N LYS A 86 -4.08 14.16 15.09
CA LYS A 86 -3.06 15.23 15.25
C LYS A 86 -1.78 14.76 15.95
N VAL A 87 -1.87 13.88 16.95
CA VAL A 87 -0.69 13.33 17.64
C VAL A 87 -0.02 12.25 16.77
N VAL A 88 -0.77 11.42 16.05
CA VAL A 88 -0.26 10.44 15.08
C VAL A 88 0.39 11.12 13.88
N ARG A 89 -0.14 12.27 13.40
CA ARG A 89 0.52 13.07 12.36
C ARG A 89 1.83 13.72 12.80
N GLN A 90 2.03 13.92 14.12
CA GLN A 90 3.24 14.55 14.64
C GLN A 90 4.21 13.59 15.35
N SER A 91 3.84 12.33 15.64
CA SER A 91 4.72 11.43 16.41
C SER A 91 4.64 9.92 16.09
N VAL A 92 4.18 9.48 14.92
CA VAL A 92 4.25 8.04 14.56
C VAL A 92 5.22 7.78 13.40
N PRO A 93 6.37 7.12 13.67
CA PRO A 93 7.27 6.57 12.67
C PRO A 93 6.52 5.59 11.76
N THR A 94 6.90 5.55 10.49
CA THR A 94 6.38 4.71 9.41
C THR A 94 6.54 3.20 9.67
N ALA A 95 5.89 2.64 10.68
CA ALA A 95 5.88 1.23 10.99
C ALA A 95 4.46 0.78 11.38
N GLU A 96 3.96 -0.18 10.60
CA GLU A 96 2.84 -1.08 10.93
C GLU A 96 1.42 -0.52 10.77
N LEU A 97 1.09 -0.15 9.51
CA LEU A 97 -0.29 -0.19 9.02
C LEU A 97 -0.70 -1.66 8.71
N PRO A 98 -1.97 -2.03 8.95
CA PRO A 98 -2.41 -3.42 8.81
C PRO A 98 -2.49 -3.89 7.33
N PRO A 99 -2.35 -5.20 7.06
CA PRO A 99 -2.01 -5.73 5.72
C PRO A 99 -3.05 -5.54 4.61
N TRP A 100 -4.31 -5.29 4.97
CA TRP A 100 -5.45 -5.05 4.08
C TRP A 100 -5.56 -3.62 3.49
N VAL A 101 -4.67 -2.69 3.87
CA VAL A 101 -4.61 -1.31 3.33
C VAL A 101 -3.35 -1.06 2.48
N HIS A 102 -2.53 -2.10 2.30
CA HIS A 102 -1.57 -2.21 1.21
C HIS A 102 -2.20 -3.20 0.22
N TYR A 103 -2.38 -2.98 -1.09
CA TYR A 103 -1.43 -2.49 -2.06
C TYR A 103 -2.14 -2.15 -3.39
N PRO A 104 -2.20 -0.89 -3.83
CA PRO A 104 -2.28 -0.56 -5.26
C PRO A 104 -0.98 -0.89 -6.03
N ASP A 105 0.08 -1.35 -5.32
CA ASP A 105 1.40 -1.66 -5.86
C ASP A 105 1.69 -3.16 -6.07
N VAL A 106 0.85 -4.11 -5.61
CA VAL A 106 1.05 -5.56 -5.85
C VAL A 106 1.04 -5.87 -7.35
N GLU A 107 0.19 -5.18 -8.12
CA GLU A 107 0.19 -5.27 -9.59
C GLU A 107 1.46 -4.68 -10.23
N ARG A 108 2.10 -3.70 -9.58
CA ARG A 108 3.31 -3.02 -10.08
C ARG A 108 4.59 -3.84 -9.89
N VAL A 109 4.55 -4.94 -9.13
CA VAL A 109 5.73 -5.80 -8.87
C VAL A 109 5.76 -7.03 -9.80
N GLU A 110 4.77 -7.19 -10.68
CA GLU A 110 4.69 -8.36 -11.55
C GLU A 110 5.89 -8.47 -12.53
N TRP A 111 6.43 -7.34 -13.00
CA TRP A 111 7.65 -7.35 -13.82
C TRP A 111 8.86 -7.90 -13.05
N LEU A 112 8.96 -7.63 -11.75
CA LEU A 112 10.03 -8.13 -10.90
C LEU A 112 9.88 -9.63 -10.71
N ASN A 113 8.65 -10.12 -10.49
CA ASN A 113 8.37 -11.55 -10.43
C ASN A 113 8.74 -12.27 -11.74
N LYS A 114 8.45 -11.68 -12.90
CA LYS A 114 8.87 -12.21 -14.21
C LYS A 114 10.40 -12.26 -14.35
N THR A 115 11.08 -11.21 -13.88
CA THR A 115 12.55 -11.13 -13.89
C THR A 115 13.15 -12.21 -13.00
N VAL A 116 12.66 -12.34 -11.77
CA VAL A 116 13.10 -13.40 -10.83
C VAL A 116 12.85 -14.78 -11.42
N LYS A 117 11.70 -15.01 -12.07
CA LYS A 117 11.41 -16.27 -12.76
C LYS A 117 12.43 -16.57 -13.86
N GLN A 118 12.82 -15.57 -14.65
CA GLN A 118 13.83 -15.73 -15.70
C GLN A 118 15.23 -15.99 -15.11
N MET A 119 15.55 -15.36 -13.99
CA MET A 119 16.83 -15.53 -13.30
C MET A 119 16.90 -16.79 -12.43
N TRP A 120 15.76 -17.42 -12.13
CA TRP A 120 15.64 -18.55 -11.22
C TRP A 120 16.66 -19.68 -11.42
N PRO A 121 16.92 -20.20 -12.64
CA PRO A 121 17.92 -21.25 -12.81
C PRO A 121 19.33 -20.82 -12.38
N PHE A 122 19.68 -19.55 -12.58
CA PHE A 122 20.96 -19.00 -12.13
C PHE A 122 20.99 -18.78 -10.61
N ILE A 123 19.86 -18.38 -10.04
CA ILE A 123 19.69 -18.28 -8.59
C ILE A 123 19.85 -19.67 -7.95
N CYS A 124 19.25 -20.72 -8.50
CA CYS A 124 19.41 -22.09 -8.01
C CYS A 124 20.88 -22.53 -8.06
N GLN A 125 21.61 -22.24 -9.13
CA GLN A 125 23.05 -22.54 -9.22
C GLN A 125 23.87 -21.76 -8.20
N PHE A 126 23.56 -20.48 -8.00
CA PHE A 126 24.22 -19.67 -6.97
C PHE A 126 23.95 -20.22 -5.57
N VAL A 127 22.72 -20.62 -5.30
CA VAL A 127 22.31 -21.19 -4.02
C VAL A 127 22.96 -22.54 -3.76
N ASP A 128 23.06 -23.44 -4.75
CA ASP A 128 23.82 -24.69 -4.60
C ASP A 128 25.28 -24.41 -4.20
N LYS A 129 25.96 -23.46 -4.89
CA LYS A 129 27.31 -23.03 -4.51
C LYS A 129 27.37 -22.41 -3.13
N LEU A 130 26.42 -21.55 -2.77
CA LEU A 130 26.36 -20.92 -1.45
C LEU A 130 26.27 -21.99 -0.34
N PHE A 131 25.44 -23.02 -0.54
CA PHE A 131 25.30 -24.10 0.42
C PHE A 131 26.59 -24.91 0.55
N ARG A 132 27.25 -25.25 -0.56
CA ARG A 132 28.48 -26.06 -0.57
C ARG A 132 29.70 -25.30 -0.07
N ASP A 133 29.87 -24.05 -0.52
CA ASP A 133 31.10 -23.29 -0.29
C ASP A 133 31.05 -22.47 1.00
N THR A 134 29.85 -22.12 1.49
CA THR A 134 29.68 -21.26 2.67
C THR A 134 28.95 -21.96 3.82
N ILE A 135 27.78 -22.55 3.55
CA ILE A 135 26.95 -23.12 4.64
C ILE A 135 27.53 -24.44 5.16
N GLU A 136 27.95 -25.35 4.30
CA GLU A 136 28.53 -26.64 4.69
C GLU A 136 29.77 -26.48 5.58
N PRO A 137 30.78 -25.65 5.23
CA PRO A 137 31.91 -25.37 6.11
C PRO A 137 31.50 -24.72 7.43
N ALA A 138 30.52 -23.81 7.40
CA ALA A 138 30.02 -23.17 8.62
C ALA A 138 29.35 -24.17 9.57
N VAL A 139 28.58 -25.13 9.05
CA VAL A 139 27.94 -26.20 9.84
C VAL A 139 28.96 -27.17 10.40
N GLN A 140 29.93 -27.61 9.57
CA GLN A 140 31.03 -28.47 10.00
C GLN A 140 31.87 -27.82 11.12
N GLY A 141 32.10 -26.50 11.02
CA GLY A 141 32.84 -25.73 12.01
C GLY A 141 32.06 -25.42 13.30
N ALA A 142 30.73 -25.46 13.26
CA ALA A 142 29.89 -25.12 14.41
C ALA A 142 29.92 -26.18 15.53
N ASN A 143 30.09 -27.47 15.19
CA ASN A 143 30.15 -28.55 16.18
C ASN A 143 31.03 -29.72 15.69
N PRO A 144 31.96 -30.26 16.51
CA PRO A 144 32.77 -31.43 16.16
C PRO A 144 31.96 -32.67 15.74
N HIS A 145 30.73 -32.83 16.22
CA HIS A 145 29.82 -33.90 15.81
C HIS A 145 29.31 -33.74 14.37
N LEU A 146 29.32 -32.52 13.82
CA LEU A 146 28.93 -32.21 12.46
C LEU A 146 30.11 -32.10 11.50
N SER A 147 31.33 -32.46 11.93
CA SER A 147 32.55 -32.39 11.10
C SER A 147 32.48 -33.18 9.80
N SER A 148 31.62 -34.21 9.72
CA SER A 148 31.39 -35.00 8.51
C SER A 148 30.07 -34.69 7.81
N PHE A 149 29.44 -33.56 8.13
CA PHE A 149 28.22 -33.08 7.50
C PHE A 149 28.50 -32.73 6.04
N CYS A 150 27.69 -33.20 5.10
CA CYS A 150 27.78 -32.78 3.70
C CYS A 150 26.41 -32.73 3.02
N PHE A 151 26.24 -31.83 2.06
CA PHE A 151 25.07 -31.82 1.19
C PHE A 151 25.25 -32.79 0.02
N THR A 152 24.41 -33.82 -0.05
CA THR A 152 24.42 -34.81 -1.14
C THR A 152 23.64 -34.32 -2.35
N LYS A 153 22.48 -33.69 -2.12
CA LYS A 153 21.62 -33.13 -3.17
C LYS A 153 21.07 -31.79 -2.70
N ILE A 154 21.04 -30.81 -3.61
CA ILE A 154 20.46 -29.49 -3.34
C ILE A 154 19.62 -29.11 -4.55
N ASP A 155 18.30 -29.19 -4.38
CA ASP A 155 17.33 -28.76 -5.38
C ASP A 155 16.32 -27.81 -4.73
N MET A 156 16.28 -26.57 -5.22
CA MET A 156 15.33 -25.55 -4.76
C MET A 156 13.97 -25.64 -5.49
N GLY A 157 13.84 -26.55 -6.45
CA GLY A 157 12.64 -26.75 -7.27
C GLY A 157 12.43 -25.67 -8.33
N ASP A 158 11.38 -25.83 -9.13
CA ASP A 158 11.09 -24.96 -10.28
C ASP A 158 10.27 -23.70 -9.93
N LYS A 159 9.79 -23.61 -8.69
CA LYS A 159 8.94 -22.50 -8.25
C LYS A 159 9.81 -21.36 -7.73
N PRO A 160 9.86 -20.19 -8.42
CA PRO A 160 10.69 -19.08 -7.98
C PRO A 160 10.14 -18.39 -6.74
N LEU A 161 11.03 -17.68 -6.04
CA LEU A 161 10.68 -16.69 -5.03
C LEU A 161 9.70 -15.66 -5.60
N ARG A 162 8.65 -15.32 -4.84
CA ARG A 162 7.71 -14.25 -5.18
C ARG A 162 7.99 -13.02 -4.35
N VAL A 163 7.89 -11.86 -4.99
CA VAL A 163 7.90 -10.56 -4.33
C VAL A 163 6.46 -10.07 -4.26
N ASN A 164 5.95 -9.94 -3.04
CA ASN A 164 4.59 -9.50 -2.75
C ASN A 164 4.48 -7.98 -2.71
N GLY A 165 5.57 -7.29 -2.41
CA GLY A 165 5.57 -5.83 -2.33
C GLY A 165 6.99 -5.28 -2.32
N VAL A 166 7.15 -4.05 -2.80
CA VAL A 166 8.41 -3.32 -2.80
C VAL A 166 8.16 -1.94 -2.18
N LYS A 167 8.99 -1.54 -1.23
CA LYS A 167 8.98 -0.21 -0.61
C LYS A 167 10.36 0.41 -0.73
N VAL A 168 10.46 1.51 -1.47
CA VAL A 168 11.70 2.28 -1.59
C VAL A 168 11.63 3.44 -0.59
N TYR A 169 12.68 3.64 0.19
CA TYR A 169 12.77 4.74 1.14
C TYR A 169 13.45 5.93 0.48
N THR A 170 12.71 7.04 0.39
CA THR A 170 13.18 8.31 -0.17
C THR A 170 13.25 9.42 0.88
N GLU A 171 12.56 9.24 2.02
CA GLU A 171 12.51 10.20 3.12
C GLU A 171 13.51 9.80 4.22
N ASN A 172 14.25 10.77 4.76
CA ASN A 172 15.23 10.57 5.84
C ASN A 172 16.38 9.60 5.52
N VAL A 173 16.68 9.40 4.23
CA VAL A 173 17.81 8.59 3.75
C VAL A 173 18.87 9.53 3.17
N ASP A 174 20.15 9.28 3.45
CA ASP A 174 21.24 10.00 2.80
C ASP A 174 21.11 9.87 1.28
N LYS A 175 21.31 10.96 0.53
CA LYS A 175 21.27 10.96 -0.93
C LYS A 175 22.33 10.04 -1.55
N ARG A 176 23.31 9.59 -0.76
CA ARG A 176 24.40 8.68 -1.17
C ARG A 176 24.05 7.20 -1.04
N GLN A 177 22.84 6.86 -0.62
CA GLN A 177 22.41 5.46 -0.52
C GLN A 177 20.98 5.28 -1.03
N VAL A 178 20.67 4.10 -1.57
CA VAL A 178 19.31 3.69 -1.90
C VAL A 178 18.94 2.50 -1.02
N ILE A 179 17.84 2.63 -0.27
CA ILE A 179 17.31 1.57 0.59
C ILE A 179 15.96 1.11 0.04
N MET A 180 15.84 -0.21 -0.17
CA MET A 180 14.64 -0.85 -0.67
C MET A 180 14.29 -2.05 0.21
N ASP A 181 13.04 -2.14 0.63
CA ASP A 181 12.49 -3.32 1.31
C ASP A 181 11.62 -4.12 0.33
N LEU A 182 11.95 -5.39 0.16
CA LEU A 182 11.20 -6.36 -0.61
C LEU A 182 10.50 -7.32 0.34
N GLN A 183 9.18 -7.40 0.25
CA GLN A 183 8.42 -8.44 0.93
C GLN A 183 8.44 -9.69 0.07
N VAL A 184 9.15 -10.71 0.53
CA VAL A 184 9.42 -11.93 -0.23
C VAL A 184 8.69 -13.12 0.39
N SER A 185 8.14 -13.98 -0.47
CA SER A 185 7.60 -15.28 -0.10
C SER A 185 8.14 -16.38 -1.01
N PHE A 186 8.61 -17.45 -0.39
CA PHE A 186 9.02 -18.68 -1.04
C PHE A 186 8.16 -19.81 -0.53
N VAL A 187 7.50 -20.54 -1.43
CA VAL A 187 6.79 -21.78 -1.09
C VAL A 187 7.12 -22.77 -2.20
N GLY A 188 8.11 -23.61 -1.93
CA GLY A 188 8.66 -24.56 -2.88
C GLY A 188 8.71 -25.98 -2.30
N ASN A 189 8.41 -26.95 -3.16
CA ASN A 189 8.84 -28.32 -2.91
C ASN A 189 10.33 -28.35 -3.28
N THR A 190 11.17 -28.56 -2.28
CA THR A 190 12.63 -28.57 -2.41
C THR A 190 13.12 -29.96 -2.07
N GLU A 191 14.29 -30.33 -2.55
CA GLU A 191 14.92 -31.58 -2.18
C GLU A 191 16.36 -31.29 -1.79
N ILE A 192 16.56 -31.09 -0.49
CA ILE A 192 17.89 -30.86 0.07
C ILE A 192 18.23 -32.04 0.96
N ASP A 193 19.12 -32.90 0.48
CA ASP A 193 19.58 -34.07 1.19
C ASP A 193 20.92 -33.80 1.85
N VAL A 194 21.01 -34.24 3.09
CA VAL A 194 22.15 -34.09 3.98
C VAL A 194 22.58 -35.47 4.47
N ASP A 195 23.88 -35.70 4.50
CA ASP A 195 24.48 -36.90 5.08
C ASP A 195 25.49 -36.51 6.16
N ILE A 196 25.43 -37.17 7.32
CA ILE A 196 26.43 -37.08 8.38
C ILE A 196 27.12 -38.44 8.47
N LYS A 197 28.20 -38.59 7.69
CA LYS A 197 28.92 -39.86 7.51
C LYS A 197 29.33 -40.55 8.81
N LYS A 198 29.74 -39.77 9.82
CA LYS A 198 30.20 -40.27 11.13
C LYS A 198 29.10 -41.04 11.90
N TYR A 199 27.84 -40.69 11.68
CA TYR A 199 26.70 -41.29 12.39
C TYR A 199 25.76 -42.08 11.47
N TYR A 200 26.12 -42.22 10.18
CA TYR A 200 25.26 -42.81 9.15
C TYR A 200 23.84 -42.21 9.15
N CYS A 201 23.73 -40.93 9.50
CA CYS A 201 22.46 -40.24 9.61
C CYS A 201 22.21 -39.47 8.30
N ARG A 202 21.09 -39.80 7.64
CA ARG A 202 20.63 -39.10 6.44
C ARG A 202 19.33 -38.38 6.73
N ALA A 203 19.27 -37.12 6.34
CA ALA A 203 18.10 -36.28 6.49
C ALA A 203 17.85 -35.52 5.19
N GLY A 204 16.58 -35.37 4.83
CA GLY A 204 16.13 -34.58 3.69
C GLY A 204 15.22 -33.44 4.14
N ILE A 205 15.27 -32.34 3.41
CA ILE A 205 14.30 -31.24 3.51
C ILE A 205 13.44 -31.31 2.25
N LYS A 206 12.15 -31.61 2.42
CA LYS A 206 11.18 -31.81 1.32
C LYS A 206 10.43 -30.54 0.90
N SER A 207 10.28 -29.60 1.82
CA SER A 207 9.65 -28.33 1.49
C SER A 207 10.14 -27.22 2.38
N ILE A 208 10.24 -26.04 1.79
CA ILE A 208 10.63 -24.81 2.46
C ILE A 208 9.54 -23.79 2.21
N GLN A 209 9.06 -23.20 3.29
CA GLN A 209 8.22 -22.02 3.26
C GLN A 209 8.96 -20.88 3.96
N LEU A 210 9.24 -19.81 3.25
CA LEU A 210 9.93 -18.63 3.78
C LEU A 210 9.09 -17.41 3.50
N HIS A 211 8.81 -16.63 4.55
CA HIS A 211 8.13 -15.34 4.42
C HIS A 211 8.90 -14.31 5.23
N GLY A 212 9.23 -13.18 4.62
CA GLY A 212 10.00 -12.15 5.29
C GLY A 212 10.14 -10.87 4.49
N THR A 213 10.71 -9.85 5.13
CA THR A 213 11.08 -8.60 4.48
C THR A 213 12.60 -8.54 4.33
N MET A 214 13.05 -8.54 3.08
CA MET A 214 14.46 -8.44 2.70
C MET A 214 14.78 -7.00 2.36
N ARG A 215 15.77 -6.42 3.04
CA ARG A 215 16.29 -5.09 2.76
C ARG A 215 17.50 -5.18 1.83
N VAL A 216 17.46 -4.35 0.80
CA VAL A 216 18.53 -4.14 -0.17
C VAL A 216 19.03 -2.71 0.01
N VAL A 217 20.32 -2.57 0.29
CA VAL A 217 21.00 -1.29 0.46
C VAL A 217 22.07 -1.17 -0.61
N MET A 218 22.00 -0.09 -1.38
CA MET A 218 23.00 0.28 -2.39
C MET A 218 23.76 1.50 -1.88
N GLU A 219 25.01 1.30 -1.49
CA GLU A 219 25.87 2.34 -0.92
C GLU A 219 27.36 2.00 -1.20
N PRO A 220 28.22 2.97 -1.52
CA PRO A 220 27.90 4.36 -1.83
C PRO A 220 27.38 4.50 -3.27
N LEU A 221 26.52 5.48 -3.49
CA LEU A 221 26.24 5.97 -4.84
C LEU A 221 27.43 6.78 -5.34
N LEU A 222 27.88 6.45 -6.54
CA LEU A 222 29.04 7.02 -7.21
C LEU A 222 28.58 8.02 -8.28
N GLY A 223 29.40 9.06 -8.52
CA GLY A 223 29.18 10.02 -9.61
C GLY A 223 29.57 9.49 -10.99
N ASP A 224 30.32 8.39 -11.04
CA ASP A 224 30.79 7.73 -12.25
C ASP A 224 30.26 6.29 -12.33
N MET A 225 30.23 5.70 -13.54
CA MET A 225 29.88 4.29 -13.72
C MET A 225 30.86 3.40 -12.93
N PRO A 226 30.38 2.42 -12.14
CA PRO A 226 29.05 1.77 -12.20
C PRO A 226 27.94 2.34 -11.30
N LEU A 227 27.97 3.63 -10.91
CA LEU A 227 26.94 4.37 -10.11
C LEU A 227 26.63 3.82 -8.70
N ILE A 228 26.84 2.53 -8.44
CA ILE A 228 26.64 1.83 -7.19
C ILE A 228 27.95 1.13 -6.84
N GLY A 229 28.54 1.49 -5.70
CA GLY A 229 29.80 0.91 -5.23
C GLY A 229 29.64 -0.49 -4.63
N ALA A 230 28.60 -0.71 -3.83
CA ALA A 230 28.31 -2.01 -3.25
C ALA A 230 26.80 -2.26 -3.10
N LEU A 231 26.45 -3.54 -3.03
CA LEU A 231 25.10 -4.05 -2.80
C LEU A 231 25.11 -4.89 -1.52
N SER A 232 24.32 -4.50 -0.53
CA SER A 232 24.10 -5.25 0.71
C SER A 232 22.68 -5.78 0.76
N VAL A 233 22.52 -7.08 1.00
CA VAL A 233 21.22 -7.75 1.04
C VAL A 233 21.09 -8.51 2.36
N PHE A 234 20.04 -8.23 3.14
CA PHE A 234 19.80 -8.86 4.44
C PHE A 234 18.32 -8.84 4.83
N PHE A 235 17.91 -9.68 5.77
CA PHE A 235 16.55 -9.66 6.31
C PHE A 235 16.41 -8.65 7.45
N LEU A 236 15.32 -7.88 7.46
CA LEU A 236 15.06 -6.87 8.50
C LEU A 236 14.72 -7.46 9.87
N LYS A 237 13.93 -8.52 9.86
CA LYS A 237 13.56 -9.31 11.02
C LYS A 237 13.83 -10.77 10.66
N LYS A 238 14.01 -11.64 11.65
CA LYS A 238 14.11 -13.07 11.42
C LYS A 238 12.90 -13.52 10.57
N PRO A 239 13.12 -14.05 9.36
CA PRO A 239 12.01 -14.44 8.50
C PRO A 239 11.26 -15.62 9.13
N VAL A 240 9.96 -15.70 8.85
CA VAL A 240 9.14 -16.84 9.24
C VAL A 240 9.48 -17.97 8.26
N SER A 241 10.15 -19.00 8.78
CA SER A 241 10.56 -20.16 8.01
C SER A 241 9.92 -21.43 8.57
N THR A 242 9.21 -22.17 7.72
CA THR A 242 8.69 -23.51 8.04
C THR A 242 9.41 -24.51 7.13
N LEU A 243 10.03 -25.51 7.74
CA LEU A 243 10.78 -26.56 7.05
C LEU A 243 10.11 -27.90 7.32
N THR A 244 9.84 -28.67 6.27
CA THR A 244 9.38 -30.06 6.40
C THR A 244 10.57 -30.99 6.18
N PHE A 245 10.91 -31.74 7.22
CA PHE A 245 12.03 -32.68 7.21
C PHE A 245 11.52 -34.10 7.06
N ASP A 246 12.28 -34.89 6.31
CA ASP A 246 12.17 -36.34 6.27
C ASP A 246 13.48 -36.93 6.80
N LEU A 247 13.39 -37.79 7.80
CA LEU A 247 14.56 -38.53 8.27
C LEU A 247 14.60 -39.86 7.53
N PHE A 248 15.68 -40.11 6.82
CA PHE A 248 15.93 -41.40 6.18
C PHE A 248 16.66 -42.28 7.19
N LEU A 249 15.89 -43.14 7.88
CA LEU A 249 16.42 -44.20 8.75
C LEU A 249 16.94 -45.38 7.93
#